data_AF-A0A7X0JNQ7-F1
#
_entry.id   AF-A0A7X0JNQ7-F1
#
_cell.length_a   1.000
_cell.length_b   1.000
_cell.length_c   1.000
_cell.angle_alpha   90.00
_cell.angle_beta   90.00
_cell.angle_gamma   90.00
#
_symmetry.space_group_name_H-M   'P 1'
#
loop_
_entity.id
_entity.type
_entity.pdbx_description
1 polymer ?
#
loop_
_entity_poly.entity_id
_entity_poly.type
_entity_poly.pdbx_seq_one_letter_code
_entity_poly.pdbx_strand_id
1 'polypeptide(L)'
;MTFLEMLHRHSPADSLISISRKVGNAFLPLGFYSMKQLPEADAFMRQAALSHEVYYTVATLDRRPPDGKRGDGSYIGHMSAFIFDFDVLNPSNLNAHAEAAIPQSFDELQAFMDDVGLPPPSALVHSGNGLHPYWFLDAPMPAAQAQIAHRRFHRAIIELAQEKRRWRLDNTSDLARVLRYPGTWNRKRNVVTPVLLVSADENLRYSAADLDEWVTKAHPRTAALDAAIVTNKVNTADYNDRRNAADFDAIKNSCSVVAAWVSRMTDGLHLSEPDWHHFLSIVGACEDGEAIARYLSARDDRFNEVEFTSYMARRSPPHKCATIQSTYGTENCADCPLMDQGRSPVTFGFGLPSDIERADAFRRFVRVSTPNVRYYDLDHLNRTTELLPDSLDSEVGYLFDGKAHAAFMASPEAQRVRLALYLPGNDARLTKTNDGVPVLNLWTPSPLQPAKGEWPVVRRHLDLLFSDPSDGTIAYGHLLDCLSFMLQHPGEKIRHAYLLGSAEQQIGKGQLLELIKQLLGPDNHQTIEGEDFGEKFNAHTADYQLLFVEELPLSNKLGIYNKIKTLLTERDKLVEKKGC
;
A
#
# COMPACT_ATOMS: atom_id res chain seq x y z
N MET A 1 -14.18 20.72 30.21
CA MET A 1 -14.24 19.58 29.29
C MET A 1 -12.82 19.02 29.17
N THR A 2 -12.62 17.72 29.39
CA THR A 2 -11.34 17.01 29.18
C THR A 2 -11.08 16.81 27.69
N PHE A 3 -9.84 16.44 27.33
CA PHE A 3 -9.52 16.14 25.93
C PHE A 3 -10.36 14.99 25.37
N LEU A 4 -10.61 13.94 26.16
CA LEU A 4 -11.51 12.86 25.77
C LEU A 4 -12.96 13.34 25.57
N GLU A 5 -13.47 14.20 26.45
CA GLU A 5 -14.83 14.74 26.31
C GLU A 5 -14.96 15.60 25.03
N MET A 6 -13.91 16.34 24.67
CA MET A 6 -13.88 17.08 23.40
C MET A 6 -13.84 16.11 22.21
N LEU A 7 -12.92 15.12 22.20
CA LEU A 7 -12.76 14.16 21.11
C LEU A 7 -14.03 13.31 20.88
N HIS A 8 -14.64 12.81 21.95
CA HIS A 8 -15.73 11.83 21.90
C HIS A 8 -17.12 12.43 22.18
N ARG A 9 -17.26 13.76 22.07
CA ARG A 9 -18.52 14.49 22.30
C ARG A 9 -19.74 13.84 21.63
N HIS A 10 -19.56 13.32 20.42
CA HIS A 10 -20.63 12.72 19.61
C HIS A 10 -20.52 11.19 19.48
N SER A 11 -19.59 10.54 20.19
CA SER A 11 -19.45 9.08 20.13
C SER A 11 -20.67 8.37 20.72
N PRO A 12 -21.07 7.18 20.21
CA PRO A 12 -22.21 6.45 20.75
C PRO A 12 -22.01 6.07 22.23
N ALA A 13 -23.05 6.20 23.04
CA ALA A 13 -22.97 6.06 24.51
C ALA A 13 -22.43 4.71 24.99
N ASP A 14 -22.70 3.63 24.24
CA ASP A 14 -22.28 2.26 24.56
C ASP A 14 -20.86 1.92 24.07
N SER A 15 -20.20 2.86 23.37
CA SER A 15 -18.84 2.67 22.91
C SER A 15 -17.82 2.71 24.05
N LEU A 16 -16.70 2.03 23.85
CA LEU A 16 -15.61 1.94 24.83
C LEU A 16 -14.32 2.60 24.33
N ILE A 17 -13.58 3.20 25.25
CA ILE A 17 -12.20 3.63 25.05
C ILE A 17 -11.27 2.52 25.56
N SER A 18 -10.23 2.22 24.80
CA SER A 18 -9.16 1.29 25.17
C SER A 18 -7.90 2.03 25.56
N ILE A 19 -7.49 1.92 26.83
CA ILE A 19 -6.27 2.50 27.37
C ILE A 19 -5.24 1.39 27.52
N SER A 20 -4.01 1.64 27.07
CA SER A 20 -2.93 0.65 27.03
C SER A 20 -1.62 1.21 27.57
N ARG A 21 -0.74 0.32 28.04
CA ARG A 21 0.66 0.63 28.31
C ARG A 21 1.57 -0.05 27.30
N LYS A 22 2.71 0.57 27.01
CA LYS A 22 3.76 -0.07 26.23
C LYS A 22 4.60 -0.99 27.11
N VAL A 23 4.80 -2.23 26.67
CA VAL A 23 5.71 -3.21 27.27
C VAL A 23 6.51 -3.87 26.15
N GLY A 24 7.80 -3.56 26.07
CA GLY A 24 8.63 -3.92 24.91
C GLY A 24 8.03 -3.33 23.62
N ASN A 25 7.71 -4.20 22.65
CA ASN A 25 7.05 -3.83 21.40
C ASN A 25 5.53 -4.02 21.40
N ALA A 26 4.94 -4.43 22.53
CA ALA A 26 3.50 -4.69 22.65
C ALA A 26 2.77 -3.58 23.41
N PHE A 27 1.48 -3.43 23.11
CA PHE A 27 0.56 -2.55 23.84
C PHE A 27 -0.43 -3.41 24.62
N LEU A 28 -0.25 -3.48 25.94
CA LEU A 28 -1.09 -4.27 26.83
C LEU A 28 -2.21 -3.40 27.41
N PRO A 29 -3.45 -3.90 27.49
CA PRO A 29 -4.57 -3.13 28.03
C PRO A 29 -4.34 -2.79 29.51
N LEU A 30 -4.65 -1.55 29.87
CA LEU A 30 -4.71 -1.05 31.25
C LEU A 30 -6.15 -0.91 31.74
N GLY A 31 -7.08 -0.54 30.85
CA GLY A 31 -8.47 -0.33 31.22
C GLY A 31 -9.36 -0.03 30.02
N PHE A 32 -10.66 -0.28 30.20
CA PHE A 32 -11.72 0.04 29.25
C PHE A 32 -12.76 0.88 29.96
N TYR A 33 -13.15 2.00 29.33
CA TYR A 33 -14.08 2.96 29.91
C TYR A 33 -15.17 3.29 28.90
N SER A 34 -16.42 3.39 29.34
CA SER A 34 -17.53 3.82 28.48
C SER A 34 -17.52 5.34 28.25
N MET A 35 -18.30 5.82 27.29
CA MET A 35 -18.48 7.27 27.05
C MET A 35 -19.10 8.01 28.24
N LYS A 36 -19.71 7.30 29.20
CA LYS A 36 -20.21 7.91 30.45
C LYS A 36 -19.11 8.12 31.50
N GLN A 37 -17.91 7.58 31.24
CA GLN A 37 -16.79 7.54 32.19
C GLN A 37 -15.54 8.26 31.64
N LEU A 38 -15.72 9.22 30.72
CA LEU A 38 -14.61 9.96 30.11
C LEU A 38 -13.77 10.74 31.14
N PRO A 39 -14.36 11.43 32.13
CA PRO A 39 -13.58 12.09 33.18
C PRO A 39 -12.73 11.12 34.00
N GLU A 40 -13.28 9.94 34.33
CA GLU A 40 -12.58 8.89 35.06
C GLU A 40 -11.46 8.28 34.22
N ALA A 41 -11.68 8.11 32.92
CA ALA A 41 -10.65 7.64 31.98
C ALA A 41 -9.49 8.64 31.87
N ASP A 42 -9.75 9.94 31.78
CA ASP A 42 -8.72 11.00 31.78
C ASP A 42 -7.91 10.98 33.09
N ALA A 43 -8.59 10.96 34.24
CA ALA A 43 -7.94 10.89 35.55
C ALA A 43 -7.10 9.61 35.69
N PHE A 44 -7.62 8.46 35.24
CA PHE A 44 -6.90 7.20 35.25
C PHE A 44 -5.63 7.25 34.39
N MET A 45 -5.70 7.79 33.17
CA MET A 45 -4.53 7.91 32.29
C MET A 45 -3.43 8.78 32.92
N ARG A 46 -3.79 9.90 33.55
CA ARG A 46 -2.83 10.77 34.27
C ARG A 46 -2.20 10.05 35.46
N GLN A 47 -2.98 9.31 36.23
CA GLN A 47 -2.46 8.53 37.36
C GLN A 47 -1.57 7.38 36.89
N ALA A 48 -2.00 6.62 35.87
CA ALA A 48 -1.24 5.52 35.28
C ALA A 48 0.07 6.01 34.66
N ALA A 49 0.10 7.26 34.18
CA ALA A 49 1.29 7.87 33.62
C ALA A 49 2.40 8.09 34.65
N LEU A 50 2.15 8.01 35.97
CA LEU A 50 3.21 8.05 36.98
C LEU A 50 4.14 6.84 36.90
N SER A 51 3.64 5.68 36.47
CA SER A 51 4.39 4.42 36.44
C SER A 51 4.49 3.78 35.04
N HIS A 52 3.74 4.27 34.05
CA HIS A 52 3.69 3.67 32.71
C HIS A 52 3.78 4.71 31.59
N GLU A 53 4.29 4.31 30.42
CA GLU A 53 4.01 5.02 29.16
C GLU A 53 2.59 4.67 28.70
N VAL A 54 1.69 5.66 28.75
CA VAL A 54 0.26 5.48 28.50
C VAL A 54 -0.08 5.86 27.07
N TYR A 55 -0.85 4.98 26.43
CA TYR A 55 -1.40 5.13 25.10
C TYR A 55 -2.91 4.87 25.16
N TYR A 56 -3.63 5.36 24.17
CA TYR A 56 -5.05 5.07 24.00
C TYR A 56 -5.36 4.85 22.52
N THR A 57 -6.38 4.04 22.25
CA THR A 57 -6.93 3.90 20.90
C THR A 57 -7.83 5.09 20.62
N VAL A 58 -7.59 5.81 19.53
CA VAL A 58 -8.31 7.06 19.21
C VAL A 58 -9.75 6.78 18.77
N ALA A 59 -9.96 5.70 18.01
CA ALA A 59 -11.30 5.24 17.66
C ALA A 59 -11.94 4.49 18.84
N THR A 60 -13.26 4.40 18.84
CA THR A 60 -14.02 3.75 19.91
C THR A 60 -14.33 2.30 19.57
N LEU A 61 -14.31 1.44 20.58
CA LEU A 61 -14.68 0.03 20.43
C LEU A 61 -16.19 -0.15 20.57
N ASP A 62 -16.77 -1.08 19.81
CA ASP A 62 -18.18 -1.47 19.92
C ASP A 62 -18.43 -2.53 21.01
N ARG A 63 -17.41 -3.31 21.34
CA ARG A 63 -17.46 -4.38 22.33
C ARG A 63 -16.12 -4.56 23.03
N ARG A 64 -16.16 -5.18 24.21
CA ARG A 64 -14.96 -5.44 25.00
C ARG A 64 -14.12 -6.56 24.37
N PRO A 65 -12.80 -6.36 24.19
CA PRO A 65 -11.90 -7.42 23.75
C PRO A 65 -11.66 -8.48 24.84
N PRO A 66 -11.21 -9.70 24.46
CA PRO A 66 -10.80 -10.74 25.41
C PRO A 66 -9.70 -10.26 26.37
N ASP A 67 -9.62 -10.91 27.54
CA ASP A 67 -8.63 -10.55 28.55
C ASP A 67 -7.19 -10.58 28.00
N GLY A 68 -6.41 -9.56 28.39
CA GLY A 68 -5.05 -9.35 27.91
C GLY A 68 -4.93 -8.72 26.52
N LYS A 69 -6.03 -8.50 25.80
CA LYS A 69 -6.02 -7.81 24.49
C LYS A 69 -6.61 -6.41 24.60
N ARG A 70 -6.02 -5.46 23.86
CA ARG A 70 -6.50 -4.07 23.77
C ARG A 70 -7.61 -3.84 22.74
N GLY A 71 -7.85 -4.82 21.85
CA GLY A 71 -8.71 -4.69 20.67
C GLY A 71 -7.88 -4.33 19.42
N ASP A 72 -8.06 -5.11 18.36
CA ASP A 72 -7.58 -4.79 17.02
C ASP A 72 -8.69 -4.12 16.20
N GLY A 73 -8.47 -3.90 14.90
CA GLY A 73 -9.43 -3.21 14.02
C GLY A 73 -10.83 -3.84 14.00
N SER A 74 -10.97 -5.14 14.29
CA SER A 74 -12.27 -5.83 14.29
C SER A 74 -13.18 -5.42 15.45
N TYR A 75 -12.65 -4.75 16.47
CA TYR A 75 -13.38 -4.26 17.64
C TYR A 75 -13.76 -2.79 17.52
N ILE A 76 -13.28 -2.09 16.48
CA ILE A 76 -13.57 -0.67 16.30
C ILE A 76 -14.98 -0.52 15.77
N GLY A 77 -15.81 0.24 16.50
CA GLY A 77 -17.15 0.61 16.06
C GLY A 77 -17.14 1.89 15.25
N HIS A 78 -16.51 2.94 15.78
CA HIS A 78 -16.60 4.29 15.21
C HIS A 78 -15.31 5.08 15.36
N MET A 79 -15.05 5.97 14.41
CA MET A 79 -14.01 6.98 14.48
C MET A 79 -14.64 8.35 14.80
N SER A 80 -14.05 9.09 15.74
CA SER A 80 -14.56 10.41 16.17
C SER A 80 -13.69 11.58 15.72
N ALA A 81 -12.53 11.28 15.15
CA ALA A 81 -11.63 12.26 14.54
C ALA A 81 -10.73 11.57 13.52
N PHE A 82 -10.38 12.25 12.43
CA PHE A 82 -9.20 11.88 11.67
C PHE A 82 -7.95 12.30 12.44
N ILE A 83 -6.88 11.52 12.33
CA ILE A 83 -5.60 11.80 12.99
C ILE A 83 -4.46 11.64 12.00
N PHE A 84 -3.31 12.21 12.30
CA PHE A 84 -2.06 11.88 11.63
C PHE A 84 -0.94 11.89 12.67
N ASP A 85 0.07 11.02 12.54
CA ASP A 85 1.25 11.02 13.42
C ASP A 85 2.44 11.58 12.63
N PHE A 86 2.71 12.88 12.81
CA PHE A 86 3.86 13.52 12.18
C PHE A 86 5.08 13.39 13.07
N ASP A 87 6.04 12.57 12.65
CA ASP A 87 7.39 12.59 13.22
C ASP A 87 8.11 13.87 12.77
N VAL A 88 8.67 14.60 13.74
CA VAL A 88 9.39 15.86 13.49
C VAL A 88 10.76 15.78 14.15
N LEU A 89 11.80 16.08 13.38
CA LEU A 89 13.15 16.21 13.92
C LEU A 89 13.25 17.51 14.72
N ASN A 90 13.96 17.43 15.84
CA ASN A 90 14.35 18.55 16.66
C ASN A 90 15.70 18.22 17.32
N PRO A 91 16.42 19.23 17.84
CA PRO A 91 17.74 19.02 18.43
C PRO A 91 17.76 17.98 19.57
N SER A 92 16.63 17.82 20.28
CA SER A 92 16.49 16.84 21.37
C SER A 92 16.11 15.43 20.93
N ASN A 93 15.82 15.19 19.64
CA ASN A 93 15.35 13.89 19.16
C ASN A 93 15.99 13.42 17.85
N LEU A 94 17.15 13.97 17.45
CA LEU A 94 17.85 13.66 16.18
C LEU A 94 18.03 12.16 15.90
N ASN A 95 18.17 11.34 16.94
CA ASN A 95 18.32 9.89 16.80
C ASN A 95 16.97 9.14 16.93
N ALA A 96 15.88 9.80 17.32
CA ALA A 96 14.64 9.16 17.79
C ALA A 96 13.78 8.56 16.66
N HIS A 97 14.06 8.96 15.43
CA HIS A 97 13.36 8.57 14.21
C HIS A 97 14.29 7.72 13.34
N ALA A 98 13.72 6.72 12.64
CA ALA A 98 14.49 5.87 11.74
C ALA A 98 14.65 6.51 10.35
N GLU A 99 13.71 7.37 9.96
CA GLU A 99 13.72 8.13 8.71
C GLU A 99 14.26 9.55 8.99
N ALA A 100 15.12 10.04 8.10
CA ALA A 100 15.73 11.36 8.18
C ALA A 100 15.07 12.36 7.22
N ALA A 101 14.37 11.85 6.18
CA ALA A 101 13.58 12.65 5.26
C ALA A 101 12.20 12.99 5.84
N ILE A 102 12.18 13.71 6.96
CA ILE A 102 10.99 14.18 7.69
C ILE A 102 11.17 15.67 8.04
N PRO A 103 10.11 16.39 8.49
CA PRO A 103 10.24 17.80 8.87
C PRO A 103 11.35 18.03 9.89
N GLN A 104 12.18 19.05 9.68
CA GLN A 104 13.32 19.41 10.54
C GLN A 104 12.93 20.34 11.69
N SER A 105 11.70 20.88 11.66
CA SER A 105 11.13 21.69 12.73
C SER A 105 9.60 21.70 12.67
N PHE A 106 8.97 22.13 13.76
CA PHE A 106 7.52 22.36 13.77
C PHE A 106 7.10 23.50 12.84
N ASP A 107 7.93 24.53 12.68
CA ASP A 107 7.68 25.63 11.74
C ASP A 107 7.66 25.15 10.29
N GLU A 108 8.55 24.20 9.94
CA GLU A 108 8.58 23.62 8.60
C GLU A 108 7.35 22.75 8.34
N LEU A 109 6.90 21.96 9.34
CA LEU A 109 5.66 21.20 9.22
C LEU A 109 4.46 22.13 9.08
N GLN A 110 4.39 23.21 9.86
CA GLN A 110 3.31 24.20 9.75
C GLN A 110 3.30 24.85 8.36
N ALA A 111 4.46 25.26 7.86
CA ALA A 111 4.58 25.82 6.51
C ALA A 111 4.16 24.83 5.41
N PHE A 112 4.40 23.52 5.60
CA PHE A 112 3.89 22.49 4.71
C PHE A 112 2.36 22.39 4.77
N MET A 113 1.77 22.34 5.97
CA MET A 113 0.32 22.29 6.16
C MET A 113 -0.36 23.48 5.48
N ASP A 114 0.22 24.68 5.61
CA ASP A 114 -0.28 25.89 4.97
C ASP A 114 -0.13 25.84 3.43
N ASP A 115 1.01 25.36 2.92
CA ASP A 115 1.31 25.25 1.47
C ASP A 115 0.35 24.28 0.75
N VAL A 116 0.00 23.17 1.39
CA VAL A 116 -0.97 22.20 0.83
C VAL A 116 -2.42 22.51 1.19
N GLY A 117 -2.65 23.61 1.91
CA GLY A 117 -3.97 24.05 2.36
C GLY A 117 -4.67 23.00 3.24
N LEU A 118 -3.92 22.24 4.04
CA LEU A 118 -4.46 21.22 4.92
C LEU A 118 -5.46 21.86 5.90
N PRO A 119 -6.65 21.28 6.12
CA PRO A 119 -7.62 21.86 7.06
C PRO A 119 -6.97 22.04 8.44
N PRO A 120 -7.24 23.13 9.15
CA PRO A 120 -6.64 23.35 10.47
C PRO A 120 -7.08 22.25 11.45
N PRO A 121 -6.17 21.67 12.24
CA PRO A 121 -6.54 20.63 13.19
C PRO A 121 -7.43 21.20 14.31
N SER A 122 -8.50 20.49 14.66
CA SER A 122 -9.35 20.76 15.82
C SER A 122 -8.58 20.70 17.13
N ALA A 123 -7.60 19.80 17.23
CA ALA A 123 -6.67 19.78 18.34
C ALA A 123 -5.27 19.34 17.88
N LEU A 124 -4.26 19.87 18.55
CA LEU A 124 -2.87 19.56 18.27
C LEU A 124 -2.19 19.08 19.55
N VAL A 125 -1.60 17.88 19.51
CA VAL A 125 -0.89 17.29 20.65
C VAL A 125 0.58 17.13 20.31
N HIS A 126 1.46 17.70 21.13
CA HIS A 126 2.90 17.46 21.06
C HIS A 126 3.23 16.16 21.79
N SER A 127 3.66 15.15 21.04
CA SER A 127 3.88 13.78 21.53
C SER A 127 5.21 13.58 22.27
N GLY A 128 6.05 14.62 22.27
CA GLY A 128 7.43 14.59 22.74
C GLY A 128 8.44 14.53 21.58
N ASN A 129 8.11 13.81 20.50
CA ASN A 129 8.98 13.66 19.33
C ASN A 129 8.33 14.07 17.99
N GLY A 130 7.11 14.60 18.04
CA GLY A 130 6.30 14.86 16.86
C GLY A 130 4.98 15.51 17.24
N LEU A 131 4.10 15.67 16.26
CA LEU A 131 2.77 16.24 16.43
C LEU A 131 1.69 15.22 16.05
N HIS A 132 0.68 15.11 16.90
CA HIS A 132 -0.58 14.44 16.59
C HIS A 132 -1.66 15.50 16.38
N PRO A 133 -1.92 15.93 15.14
CA PRO A 133 -3.14 16.67 14.79
C PRO A 133 -4.37 15.76 14.83
N TYR A 134 -5.48 16.33 15.26
CA TYR A 134 -6.82 15.72 15.29
C TYR A 134 -7.79 16.62 14.54
N TRP A 135 -8.56 16.04 13.62
CA TRP A 135 -9.70 16.69 12.96
C TRP A 135 -10.98 16.05 13.49
N PHE A 136 -11.59 16.67 14.49
CA PHE A 136 -12.78 16.15 15.15
C PHE A 136 -13.94 16.08 14.16
N LEU A 137 -14.66 14.96 14.17
CA LEU A 137 -15.84 14.79 13.32
C LEU A 137 -17.08 15.37 14.01
N ASP A 138 -18.00 15.91 13.22
CA ASP A 138 -19.31 16.40 13.66
C ASP A 138 -20.28 15.24 13.98
N ALA A 139 -20.09 14.08 13.36
CA ALA A 139 -20.77 12.83 13.64
C ALA A 139 -19.77 11.65 13.71
N PRO A 140 -20.00 10.65 14.59
CA PRO A 140 -19.15 9.47 14.65
C PRO A 140 -19.25 8.69 13.33
N MET A 141 -18.11 8.41 12.70
CA MET A 141 -18.07 7.68 11.44
C MET A 141 -17.95 6.18 11.71
N PRO A 142 -18.86 5.33 11.19
CA PRO A 142 -18.76 3.88 11.34
C PRO A 142 -17.43 3.35 10.77
N ALA A 143 -16.85 2.33 11.42
CA ALA A 143 -15.51 1.84 11.11
C ALA A 143 -15.30 1.50 9.62
N ALA A 144 -16.28 0.90 8.95
CA ALA A 144 -16.17 0.58 7.52
C ALA A 144 -15.99 1.83 6.65
N GLN A 145 -16.72 2.90 6.94
CA GLN A 145 -16.61 4.18 6.22
C GLN A 145 -15.32 4.90 6.61
N ALA A 146 -15.01 4.91 7.90
CA ALA A 146 -13.81 5.56 8.46
C ALA A 146 -12.53 4.98 7.89
N GLN A 147 -12.43 3.66 7.73
CA GLN A 147 -11.22 3.01 7.22
C GLN A 147 -10.88 3.48 5.80
N ILE A 148 -11.89 3.71 4.96
CA ILE A 148 -11.71 4.18 3.58
C ILE A 148 -11.32 5.67 3.59
N ALA A 149 -12.14 6.50 4.23
CA ALA A 149 -11.96 7.95 4.19
C ALA A 149 -10.67 8.40 4.90
N HIS A 150 -10.32 7.78 6.04
CA HIS A 150 -9.09 8.07 6.77
C HIS A 150 -7.84 7.64 5.97
N ARG A 151 -7.88 6.48 5.28
CA ARG A 151 -6.77 6.05 4.42
C ARG A 151 -6.57 6.98 3.22
N ARG A 152 -7.67 7.46 2.60
CA ARG A 152 -7.61 8.45 1.51
C ARG A 152 -6.97 9.76 2.00
N PHE A 153 -7.39 10.23 3.17
CA PHE A 153 -6.84 11.42 3.80
C PHE A 153 -5.33 11.29 4.09
N HIS A 154 -4.90 10.17 4.68
CA HIS A 154 -3.47 9.90 4.92
C HIS A 154 -2.66 9.83 3.63
N ARG A 155 -3.15 9.10 2.63
CA ARG A 155 -2.49 8.97 1.33
C ARG A 155 -2.25 10.33 0.69
N ALA A 156 -3.26 11.20 0.68
CA ALA A 156 -3.13 12.55 0.15
C ALA A 156 -2.03 13.35 0.86
N ILE A 157 -1.98 13.32 2.20
CA ILE A 157 -0.92 13.99 2.98
C ILE A 157 0.46 13.43 2.62
N ILE A 158 0.62 12.11 2.57
CA ILE A 158 1.91 11.45 2.29
C ILE A 158 2.39 11.76 0.87
N GLU A 159 1.52 11.66 -0.13
CA GLU A 159 1.83 11.97 -1.53
C GLU A 159 2.25 13.43 -1.70
N LEU A 160 1.51 14.36 -1.08
CA LEU A 160 1.83 15.78 -1.11
C LEU A 160 3.16 16.07 -0.38
N ALA A 161 3.43 15.41 0.74
CA ALA A 161 4.69 15.56 1.46
C ALA A 161 5.88 15.07 0.62
N GLN A 162 5.72 13.95 -0.07
CA GLN A 162 6.72 13.40 -0.98
C GLN A 162 6.93 14.31 -2.21
N GLU A 163 5.85 14.83 -2.82
CA GLU A 163 5.93 15.70 -3.99
C GLU A 163 6.56 17.06 -3.65
N LYS A 164 6.08 17.71 -2.57
CA LYS A 164 6.39 19.10 -2.24
C LYS A 164 7.65 19.26 -1.40
N ARG A 165 8.00 18.25 -0.59
CA ARG A 165 9.10 18.31 0.38
C ARG A 165 10.04 17.10 0.32
N ARG A 166 9.73 16.09 -0.50
CA ARG A 166 10.45 14.80 -0.56
C ARG A 166 10.48 14.07 0.79
N TRP A 167 9.51 14.36 1.64
CA TRP A 167 9.39 13.72 2.93
C TRP A 167 8.74 12.35 2.80
N ARG A 168 9.26 11.40 3.58
CA ARG A 168 8.74 10.05 3.72
C ARG A 168 8.03 9.95 5.05
N LEU A 169 6.71 10.11 5.02
CA LEU A 169 5.86 10.05 6.20
C LEU A 169 5.24 8.66 6.35
N ASP A 170 5.12 8.18 7.58
CA ASP A 170 4.52 6.89 7.89
C ASP A 170 3.00 6.90 7.69
N ASN A 171 2.48 5.83 7.11
CA ASN A 171 1.03 5.62 7.07
C ASN A 171 0.55 5.11 8.43
N THR A 172 -0.28 5.93 9.09
CA THR A 172 -0.85 5.62 10.41
C THR A 172 -2.38 5.54 10.39
N SER A 173 -2.94 5.16 9.24
CA SER A 173 -4.39 5.22 8.98
C SER A 173 -5.22 4.07 9.56
N ASP A 174 -4.62 3.05 10.18
CA ASP A 174 -5.37 1.94 10.78
C ASP A 174 -6.25 2.44 11.94
N LEU A 175 -7.49 1.96 12.02
CA LEU A 175 -8.44 2.47 13.02
C LEU A 175 -8.10 2.06 14.45
N ALA A 176 -7.33 0.98 14.63
CA ALA A 176 -6.85 0.53 15.94
C ALA A 176 -5.54 1.20 16.37
N ARG A 177 -5.16 2.31 15.71
CA ARG A 177 -3.96 3.09 16.00
C ARG A 177 -4.02 3.63 17.42
N VAL A 178 -2.89 3.50 18.11
CA VAL A 178 -2.71 4.01 19.48
C VAL A 178 -1.81 5.23 19.47
N LEU A 179 -2.22 6.27 20.19
CA LEU A 179 -1.44 7.50 20.35
C LEU A 179 -1.15 7.77 21.82
N ARG A 180 -0.11 8.58 22.09
CA ARG A 180 0.16 9.08 23.44
C ARG A 180 -0.88 10.10 23.84
N TYR A 181 -1.29 10.06 25.11
CA TYR A 181 -2.37 10.91 25.63
C TYR A 181 -1.83 12.23 26.24
N PRO A 182 -2.49 13.39 26.05
CA PRO A 182 -2.09 14.65 26.69
C PRO A 182 -2.04 14.59 28.22
N GLY A 183 -1.03 15.21 28.82
CA GLY A 183 -0.81 15.15 30.27
C GLY A 183 -0.13 13.85 30.75
N THR A 184 0.39 13.04 29.83
CA THR A 184 1.22 11.86 30.13
C THR A 184 2.68 12.11 29.72
N TRP A 185 3.51 11.06 29.77
CA TRP A 185 4.95 11.17 29.53
C TRP A 185 5.39 10.22 28.41
N ASN A 186 6.17 10.75 27.48
CA ASN A 186 6.95 9.97 26.53
C ASN A 186 8.33 9.69 27.16
N ARG A 187 8.64 8.40 27.38
CA ARG A 187 9.88 7.91 28.00
C ARG A 187 10.75 7.19 26.98
N LYS A 188 10.58 7.47 25.68
CA LYS A 188 11.45 6.92 24.64
C LYS A 188 12.88 7.42 24.90
N ARG A 189 13.77 6.51 25.34
CA ARG A 189 15.21 6.73 25.62
C ARG A 189 15.48 7.56 26.90
N ASN A 190 16.67 8.17 26.99
CA ASN A 190 17.17 8.83 28.20
C ASN A 190 16.52 10.19 28.50
N VAL A 191 15.61 10.68 27.65
CA VAL A 191 14.94 11.97 27.81
C VAL A 191 13.45 11.73 27.97
N VAL A 192 12.94 11.99 29.17
CA VAL A 192 11.49 11.97 29.43
C VAL A 192 10.91 13.30 28.99
N THR A 193 9.97 13.27 28.05
CA THR A 193 9.29 14.46 27.52
C THR A 193 7.80 14.44 27.87
N PRO A 194 7.21 15.57 28.28
CA PRO A 194 5.78 15.64 28.52
C PRO A 194 5.01 15.59 27.18
N VAL A 195 3.86 14.92 27.20
CA VAL A 195 2.89 14.94 26.10
C VAL A 195 1.95 16.12 26.35
N LEU A 196 1.99 17.13 25.49
CA LEU A 196 1.33 18.42 25.74
C LEU A 196 0.17 18.61 24.76
N LEU A 197 -0.99 19.04 25.26
CA LEU A 197 -2.04 19.60 24.41
C LEU A 197 -1.62 21.04 24.04
N VAL A 198 -1.30 21.27 22.78
CA VAL A 198 -0.81 22.56 22.27
C VAL A 198 -1.98 23.50 22.00
N SER A 199 -3.00 22.99 21.30
CA SER A 199 -4.23 23.72 21.00
C SER A 199 -5.41 22.74 20.95
N ALA A 200 -6.60 23.23 21.26
CA ALA A 200 -7.86 22.53 21.06
C ALA A 200 -9.00 23.53 20.89
N ASP A 201 -9.78 23.37 19.83
CA ASP A 201 -11.08 24.00 19.63
C ASP A 201 -12.12 22.88 19.54
N GLU A 202 -12.94 22.77 20.59
CA GLU A 202 -13.97 21.74 20.70
C GLU A 202 -15.13 21.91 19.71
N ASN A 203 -15.24 23.10 19.10
CA ASN A 203 -16.29 23.48 18.15
C ASN A 203 -15.81 23.44 16.70
N LEU A 204 -14.49 23.44 16.45
CA LEU A 204 -13.94 23.19 15.12
C LEU A 204 -14.10 21.70 14.77
N ARG A 205 -15.16 21.38 14.03
CA ARG A 205 -15.48 20.02 13.59
C ARG A 205 -15.69 19.97 12.10
N TYR A 206 -15.42 18.81 11.54
CA TYR A 206 -15.52 18.54 10.13
C TYR A 206 -16.54 17.44 9.87
N SER A 207 -17.33 17.63 8.83
CA SER A 207 -18.03 16.51 8.22
C SER A 207 -17.05 15.63 7.43
N ALA A 208 -17.45 14.40 7.15
CA ALA A 208 -16.71 13.52 6.24
C ALA A 208 -16.47 14.19 4.87
N ALA A 209 -17.46 14.96 4.41
CA ALA A 209 -17.44 15.62 3.12
C ALA A 209 -16.44 16.78 3.08
N ASP A 210 -16.29 17.56 4.16
CA ASP A 210 -15.34 18.68 4.21
C ASP A 210 -13.89 18.20 4.02
N LEU A 211 -13.54 17.10 4.70
CA LEU A 211 -12.22 16.49 4.59
C LEU A 211 -12.01 15.82 3.22
N ASP A 212 -13.05 15.18 2.67
CA ASP A 212 -12.98 14.57 1.33
C ASP A 212 -12.89 15.61 0.21
N GLU A 213 -13.53 16.76 0.37
CA GLU A 213 -13.44 17.89 -0.54
C GLU A 213 -12.00 18.41 -0.60
N TRP A 214 -11.34 18.54 0.55
CA TRP A 214 -9.92 18.88 0.58
C TRP A 214 -9.06 17.83 -0.15
N VAL A 215 -9.25 16.53 0.14
CA VAL A 215 -8.53 15.44 -0.53
C VAL A 215 -8.70 15.53 -2.05
N THR A 216 -9.93 15.79 -2.50
CA THR A 216 -10.28 15.87 -3.92
C THR A 216 -9.65 17.07 -4.61
N LYS A 217 -9.64 18.24 -3.97
CA LYS A 217 -9.03 19.47 -4.51
C LYS A 217 -7.51 19.41 -4.51
N ALA A 218 -6.92 18.91 -3.42
CA ALA A 218 -5.48 18.84 -3.26
C ALA A 218 -4.84 17.76 -4.14
N HIS A 219 -5.59 16.73 -4.55
CA HIS A 219 -5.08 15.60 -5.33
C HIS A 219 -6.05 15.10 -6.43
N PRO A 220 -6.31 15.89 -7.49
CA PRO A 220 -7.36 15.62 -8.49
C PRO A 220 -7.15 14.32 -9.31
N ARG A 221 -5.91 13.83 -9.45
CA ARG A 221 -5.63 12.52 -10.09
C ARG A 221 -6.19 11.34 -9.29
N THR A 222 -6.28 11.47 -7.96
CA THR A 222 -6.80 10.44 -7.06
C THR A 222 -8.33 10.52 -6.98
N ALA A 223 -8.90 11.72 -7.09
CA ALA A 223 -10.34 11.92 -7.22
C ALA A 223 -10.95 11.32 -8.49
N ALA A 224 -10.23 11.33 -9.62
CA ALA A 224 -10.69 10.68 -10.87
C ALA A 224 -10.70 9.15 -10.75
N LEU A 225 -9.74 8.57 -10.01
CA LEU A 225 -9.69 7.13 -9.72
C LEU A 225 -10.75 6.73 -8.68
N ASP A 226 -10.95 7.55 -7.65
CA ASP A 226 -11.95 7.34 -6.60
C ASP A 226 -13.38 7.60 -7.09
N ALA A 227 -13.62 8.52 -8.04
CA ALA A 227 -14.95 8.75 -8.63
C ALA A 227 -15.42 7.51 -9.41
N ALA A 228 -14.51 6.81 -10.11
CA ALA A 228 -14.80 5.52 -10.75
C ALA A 228 -15.10 4.40 -9.73
N ILE A 229 -14.50 4.47 -8.53
CA ILE A 229 -14.73 3.53 -7.42
C ILE A 229 -16.04 3.86 -6.66
N VAL A 230 -16.41 5.14 -6.52
CA VAL A 230 -17.57 5.62 -5.76
C VAL A 230 -18.89 5.43 -6.51
N THR A 231 -18.92 5.59 -7.84
CA THR A 231 -20.10 5.18 -8.64
C THR A 231 -20.42 3.68 -8.51
N ASN A 232 -19.44 2.86 -8.11
CA ASN A 232 -19.62 1.44 -7.84
C ASN A 232 -19.95 1.11 -6.37
N LYS A 233 -19.92 2.08 -5.43
CA LYS A 233 -20.04 1.85 -3.97
C LYS A 233 -21.35 2.29 -3.32
N VAL A 234 -22.31 2.87 -4.04
CA VAL A 234 -23.57 3.37 -3.42
C VAL A 234 -24.47 2.24 -2.87
N ASN A 235 -24.22 0.97 -3.19
CA ASN A 235 -25.05 -0.17 -2.72
C ASN A 235 -24.53 -0.91 -1.48
N THR A 236 -23.52 -0.42 -0.77
CA THR A 236 -22.86 -1.17 0.31
C THR A 236 -23.16 -0.65 1.72
N ALA A 237 -24.42 -0.77 2.16
CA ALA A 237 -24.79 -0.71 3.58
C ALA A 237 -25.53 -2.01 3.95
N ASP A 238 -24.79 -2.93 4.58
CA ASP A 238 -25.22 -4.14 5.34
C ASP A 238 -24.31 -5.36 5.10
N TYR A 239 -22.99 -5.17 5.12
CA TYR A 239 -22.04 -6.19 4.65
C TYR A 239 -21.64 -7.25 5.68
N ASN A 240 -22.09 -7.16 6.94
CA ASN A 240 -21.57 -8.02 8.01
C ASN A 240 -22.51 -9.14 8.47
N ASP A 241 -23.74 -9.25 7.94
CA ASP A 241 -24.63 -10.40 8.21
C ASP A 241 -24.91 -11.28 6.96
N ARG A 242 -24.61 -10.79 5.75
CA ARG A 242 -25.01 -11.45 4.48
C ARG A 242 -24.10 -12.56 3.95
N ARG A 243 -23.01 -12.92 4.64
CA ARG A 243 -21.99 -13.82 4.06
C ARG A 243 -22.38 -15.30 3.88
N ASN A 244 -23.65 -15.67 4.09
CA ASN A 244 -24.12 -17.02 3.81
C ASN A 244 -25.20 -17.12 2.73
N ALA A 245 -25.67 -16.02 2.13
CA ALA A 245 -26.75 -16.08 1.14
C ALA A 245 -26.53 -15.11 -0.03
N ALA A 246 -26.78 -15.60 -1.26
CA ALA A 246 -26.60 -14.82 -2.48
C ALA A 246 -27.72 -13.79 -2.70
N ASP A 247 -27.42 -12.66 -3.33
CA ASP A 247 -28.43 -11.67 -3.75
C ASP A 247 -29.09 -12.11 -5.07
N PHE A 248 -30.40 -12.40 -5.03
CA PHE A 248 -31.14 -12.87 -6.19
C PHE A 248 -31.31 -11.80 -7.28
N ASP A 249 -31.46 -10.53 -6.92
CA ASP A 249 -31.61 -9.45 -7.88
C ASP A 249 -30.29 -9.19 -8.61
N ALA A 250 -29.15 -9.30 -7.92
CA ALA A 250 -27.83 -9.25 -8.56
C ALA A 250 -27.63 -10.39 -9.57
N ILE A 251 -28.09 -11.60 -9.25
CA ILE A 251 -28.08 -12.75 -10.18
C ILE A 251 -28.96 -12.47 -11.39
N LYS A 252 -30.21 -12.05 -11.16
CA LYS A 252 -31.18 -11.74 -12.21
C LYS A 252 -30.65 -10.67 -13.16
N ASN A 253 -30.04 -9.60 -12.63
CA ASN A 253 -29.55 -8.49 -13.43
C ASN A 253 -28.28 -8.83 -14.23
N SER A 254 -27.53 -9.86 -13.80
CA SER A 254 -26.23 -10.21 -14.41
C SER A 254 -26.26 -11.51 -15.21
N CYS A 255 -27.30 -12.33 -15.07
CA CYS A 255 -27.50 -13.58 -15.80
C CYS A 255 -28.74 -13.50 -16.69
N SER A 256 -28.53 -13.41 -18.00
CA SER A 256 -29.58 -13.35 -19.01
C SER A 256 -30.56 -14.54 -18.95
N VAL A 257 -30.09 -15.71 -18.52
CA VAL A 257 -30.90 -16.93 -18.35
C VAL A 257 -31.87 -16.78 -17.18
N VAL A 258 -31.36 -16.35 -16.02
CA VAL A 258 -32.18 -16.15 -14.82
C VAL A 258 -33.18 -15.00 -15.04
N ALA A 259 -32.76 -13.92 -15.71
CA ALA A 259 -33.65 -12.85 -16.13
C ALA A 259 -34.80 -13.38 -17.02
N ALA A 260 -34.50 -14.23 -18.00
CA ALA A 260 -35.50 -14.79 -18.89
C ALA A 260 -36.50 -15.69 -18.15
N TRP A 261 -36.04 -16.54 -17.22
CA TRP A 261 -36.94 -17.34 -16.38
C TRP A 261 -37.86 -16.47 -15.53
N VAL A 262 -37.32 -15.44 -14.88
CA VAL A 262 -38.11 -14.50 -14.06
C VAL A 262 -39.14 -13.76 -14.91
N SER A 263 -38.77 -13.29 -16.11
CA SER A 263 -39.70 -12.64 -17.04
C SER A 263 -40.85 -13.58 -17.38
N ARG A 264 -40.56 -14.81 -17.83
CA ARG A 264 -41.59 -15.80 -18.19
C ARG A 264 -42.54 -16.10 -17.04
N MET A 265 -42.01 -16.38 -15.85
CA MET A 265 -42.84 -16.66 -14.68
C MET A 265 -43.69 -15.44 -14.28
N THR A 266 -43.16 -14.23 -14.40
CA THR A 266 -43.90 -12.98 -14.10
C THR A 266 -45.02 -12.74 -15.08
N ASP A 267 -44.80 -13.06 -16.36
CA ASP A 267 -45.79 -12.97 -17.43
C ASP A 267 -46.83 -14.11 -17.40
N GLY A 268 -46.77 -15.00 -16.41
CA GLY A 268 -47.67 -16.16 -16.26
C GLY A 268 -47.38 -17.29 -17.25
N LEU A 269 -46.21 -17.30 -17.88
CA LEU A 269 -45.79 -18.34 -18.82
C LEU A 269 -45.12 -19.51 -18.09
N HIS A 270 -45.48 -20.73 -18.51
CA HIS A 270 -44.93 -21.96 -17.94
C HIS A 270 -43.42 -22.10 -18.20
N LEU A 271 -42.68 -22.48 -17.16
CA LEU A 271 -41.37 -23.09 -17.29
C LEU A 271 -41.50 -24.61 -17.46
N SER A 272 -40.55 -25.20 -18.18
CA SER A 272 -40.40 -26.66 -18.20
C SER A 272 -39.97 -27.15 -16.82
N GLU A 273 -40.29 -28.40 -16.45
CA GLU A 273 -39.86 -28.96 -15.17
C GLU A 273 -38.32 -28.89 -15.00
N PRO A 274 -37.48 -29.24 -15.99
CA PRO A 274 -36.04 -29.04 -15.88
C PRO A 274 -35.60 -27.59 -15.61
N ASP A 275 -36.21 -26.62 -16.29
CA ASP A 275 -35.87 -25.20 -16.11
C ASP A 275 -36.31 -24.68 -14.74
N TRP A 276 -37.48 -25.12 -14.28
CA TRP A 276 -37.99 -24.80 -12.95
C TRP A 276 -37.06 -25.37 -11.87
N HIS A 277 -36.56 -26.60 -12.05
CA HIS A 277 -35.56 -27.19 -11.17
C HIS A 277 -34.22 -26.44 -11.19
N HIS A 278 -33.75 -25.98 -12.36
CA HIS A 278 -32.57 -25.14 -12.46
C HIS A 278 -32.77 -23.81 -11.73
N PHE A 279 -33.91 -23.15 -11.95
CA PHE A 279 -34.30 -21.94 -11.25
C PHE A 279 -34.29 -22.13 -9.72
N LEU A 280 -34.98 -23.16 -9.19
CA LEU A 280 -35.04 -23.46 -7.76
C LEU A 280 -33.65 -23.71 -7.13
N SER A 281 -32.75 -24.36 -7.87
CA SER A 281 -31.37 -24.58 -7.39
C SER A 281 -30.58 -23.27 -7.18
N ILE A 282 -30.88 -22.22 -7.96
CA ILE A 282 -30.22 -20.91 -7.89
C ILE A 282 -30.90 -20.01 -6.86
N VAL A 283 -32.21 -19.78 -7.00
CA VAL A 283 -32.96 -18.89 -6.11
C VAL A 283 -32.96 -19.41 -4.68
N GLY A 284 -33.01 -20.73 -4.47
CA GLY A 284 -33.01 -21.33 -3.14
C GLY A 284 -31.70 -21.13 -2.36
N ALA A 285 -30.62 -20.68 -3.00
CA ALA A 285 -29.35 -20.33 -2.33
C ALA A 285 -29.26 -18.84 -1.94
N CYS A 286 -30.32 -18.07 -2.14
CA CYS A 286 -30.39 -16.63 -1.89
C CYS A 286 -31.01 -16.30 -0.52
N GLU A 287 -30.76 -15.08 -0.02
CA GLU A 287 -31.17 -14.63 1.33
C GLU A 287 -32.70 -14.74 1.55
N ASP A 288 -33.49 -14.30 0.57
CA ASP A 288 -34.96 -14.44 0.52
C ASP A 288 -35.43 -15.52 -0.46
N GLY A 289 -34.56 -16.50 -0.73
CA GLY A 289 -34.69 -17.44 -1.83
C GLY A 289 -36.01 -18.23 -1.86
N GLU A 290 -36.43 -18.76 -0.72
CA GLU A 290 -37.67 -19.56 -0.65
C GLU A 290 -38.92 -18.71 -0.87
N ALA A 291 -38.95 -17.48 -0.35
CA ALA A 291 -40.06 -16.56 -0.53
C ALA A 291 -40.19 -16.14 -2.00
N ILE A 292 -39.08 -15.78 -2.64
CA ILE A 292 -39.02 -15.43 -4.07
C ILE A 292 -39.43 -16.63 -4.94
N ALA A 293 -38.90 -17.81 -4.63
CA ALA A 293 -39.22 -19.04 -5.34
C ALA A 293 -40.72 -19.37 -5.26
N ARG A 294 -41.32 -19.28 -4.07
CA ARG A 294 -42.74 -19.51 -3.85
C ARG A 294 -43.57 -18.49 -4.62
N TYR A 295 -43.23 -17.20 -4.51
CA TYR A 295 -43.95 -16.12 -5.18
C TYR A 295 -43.96 -16.26 -6.70
N LEU A 296 -42.82 -16.58 -7.31
CA LEU A 296 -42.73 -16.76 -8.77
C LEU A 296 -43.39 -18.07 -9.22
N SER A 297 -43.23 -19.16 -8.46
CA SER A 297 -43.83 -20.46 -8.80
C SER A 297 -45.36 -20.44 -8.68
N ALA A 298 -45.92 -19.73 -7.71
CA ALA A 298 -47.37 -19.61 -7.49
C ALA A 298 -48.14 -18.88 -8.60
N ARG A 299 -47.44 -18.35 -9.61
CA ARG A 299 -48.05 -17.76 -10.81
C ARG A 299 -48.38 -18.79 -11.88
N ASP A 300 -47.81 -19.98 -11.78
CA ASP A 300 -48.17 -21.13 -12.61
C ASP A 300 -49.42 -21.79 -12.02
N ASP A 301 -50.44 -22.05 -12.84
CA ASP A 301 -51.71 -22.65 -12.40
C ASP A 301 -51.55 -24.10 -11.91
N ARG A 302 -50.43 -24.76 -12.27
CA ARG A 302 -50.06 -26.09 -11.80
C ARG A 302 -49.40 -26.09 -10.42
N PHE A 303 -49.15 -24.92 -9.83
CA PHE A 303 -48.41 -24.81 -8.58
C PHE A 303 -49.09 -25.57 -7.43
N ASN A 304 -48.33 -26.47 -6.81
CA ASN A 304 -48.76 -27.23 -5.65
C ASN A 304 -47.81 -26.97 -4.48
N GLU A 305 -48.33 -26.42 -3.38
CA GLU A 305 -47.53 -26.04 -2.20
C GLU A 305 -46.81 -27.24 -1.56
N VAL A 306 -47.42 -28.42 -1.56
CA VAL A 306 -46.85 -29.64 -0.96
C VAL A 306 -45.68 -30.14 -1.79
N GLU A 307 -45.83 -30.17 -3.11
CA GLU A 307 -44.76 -30.55 -4.04
C GLU A 307 -43.61 -29.55 -4.00
N PHE A 308 -43.92 -28.24 -4.04
CA PHE A 308 -42.92 -27.18 -3.91
C PHE A 308 -42.10 -27.30 -2.63
N THR A 309 -42.75 -27.52 -1.48
CA THR A 309 -42.07 -27.70 -0.19
C THR A 309 -41.15 -28.93 -0.22
N SER A 310 -41.61 -30.04 -0.81
CA SER A 310 -40.79 -31.25 -0.98
C SER A 310 -39.57 -31.02 -1.86
N TYR A 311 -39.72 -30.28 -2.96
CA TYR A 311 -38.61 -29.94 -3.86
C TYR A 311 -37.61 -29.00 -3.21
N MET A 312 -38.05 -27.97 -2.49
CA MET A 312 -37.17 -27.03 -1.78
C MET A 312 -36.35 -27.71 -0.67
N ALA A 313 -36.94 -28.69 0.02
CA ALA A 313 -36.27 -29.48 1.06
C ALA A 313 -35.21 -30.44 0.51
N ARG A 314 -35.39 -30.93 -0.73
CA ARG A 314 -34.47 -31.87 -1.41
C ARG A 314 -33.67 -31.22 -2.54
N ARG A 315 -33.64 -29.89 -2.59
CA ARG A 315 -33.06 -29.16 -3.73
C ARG A 315 -31.59 -29.54 -3.90
N SER A 316 -31.17 -29.65 -5.15
CA SER A 316 -29.76 -29.82 -5.48
C SER A 316 -29.00 -28.52 -5.20
N PRO A 317 -27.67 -28.61 -4.93
CA PRO A 317 -26.81 -27.44 -4.91
C PRO A 317 -26.94 -26.62 -6.22
N PRO A 318 -26.59 -25.32 -6.21
CA PRO A 318 -26.73 -24.45 -7.38
C PRO A 318 -26.15 -25.06 -8.65
N HIS A 319 -27.00 -25.25 -9.66
CA HIS A 319 -26.57 -25.87 -10.91
C HIS A 319 -25.56 -24.99 -11.65
N LYS A 320 -24.55 -25.62 -12.25
CA LYS A 320 -23.48 -24.93 -12.99
C LYS A 320 -23.99 -24.45 -14.36
N CYS A 321 -23.36 -23.42 -14.91
CA CYS A 321 -23.70 -22.86 -16.23
C CYS A 321 -23.70 -23.94 -17.33
N ALA A 322 -22.72 -24.84 -17.33
CA ALA A 322 -22.64 -25.96 -18.27
C ALA A 322 -23.84 -26.92 -18.18
N THR A 323 -24.35 -27.18 -16.96
CA THR A 323 -25.52 -28.05 -16.73
C THR A 323 -26.81 -27.37 -17.16
N ILE A 324 -26.91 -26.05 -17.00
CA ILE A 324 -28.08 -25.28 -17.44
C ILE A 324 -28.09 -25.21 -18.99
N GLN A 325 -26.92 -25.02 -19.61
CA GLN A 325 -26.78 -24.96 -21.07
C GLN A 325 -27.26 -26.22 -21.77
N SER A 326 -26.94 -27.42 -21.23
CA SER A 326 -27.34 -28.69 -21.85
C SER A 326 -28.85 -28.89 -21.94
N THR A 327 -29.63 -28.15 -21.14
CA THR A 327 -31.08 -28.28 -21.04
C THR A 327 -31.82 -27.12 -21.73
N TYR A 328 -31.34 -25.88 -21.57
CA TYR A 328 -32.08 -24.66 -21.93
C TYR A 328 -31.63 -24.01 -23.26
N GLY A 329 -30.42 -24.32 -23.78
CA GLY A 329 -29.93 -23.81 -25.06
C GLY A 329 -29.82 -22.28 -25.13
N THR A 330 -28.72 -21.71 -24.65
CA THR A 330 -28.63 -20.27 -24.40
C THR A 330 -27.73 -19.54 -25.38
N GLU A 331 -28.33 -18.96 -26.41
CA GLU A 331 -27.65 -18.13 -27.41
C GLU A 331 -26.94 -16.90 -26.80
N ASN A 332 -27.38 -16.45 -25.61
CA ASN A 332 -26.85 -15.30 -24.88
C ASN A 332 -25.78 -15.62 -23.82
N CYS A 333 -25.28 -16.87 -23.75
CA CYS A 333 -24.22 -17.25 -22.80
C CYS A 333 -22.81 -17.22 -23.39
N ALA A 334 -22.67 -16.98 -24.70
CA ALA A 334 -21.37 -17.00 -25.38
C ALA A 334 -20.34 -16.03 -24.78
N ASP A 335 -20.79 -14.84 -24.34
CA ASP A 335 -19.94 -13.81 -23.74
C ASP A 335 -20.04 -13.76 -22.20
N CYS A 336 -20.63 -14.79 -21.57
CA CYS A 336 -20.82 -14.80 -20.12
C CYS A 336 -19.53 -15.17 -19.38
N PRO A 337 -19.08 -14.39 -18.38
CA PRO A 337 -17.81 -14.62 -17.69
C PRO A 337 -17.77 -15.94 -16.91
N LEU A 338 -18.92 -16.54 -16.60
CA LEU A 338 -19.01 -17.80 -15.85
C LEU A 338 -19.08 -19.06 -16.73
N MET A 339 -19.25 -18.90 -18.04
CA MET A 339 -19.60 -20.00 -18.96
C MET A 339 -18.50 -21.08 -19.03
N ASP A 340 -17.24 -20.66 -19.06
CA ASP A 340 -16.08 -21.56 -19.19
C ASP A 340 -15.36 -21.84 -17.86
N GLN A 341 -15.87 -21.30 -16.75
CA GLN A 341 -15.20 -21.36 -15.44
C GLN A 341 -15.71 -22.49 -14.54
N GLY A 342 -16.65 -23.32 -15.01
CA GLY A 342 -17.27 -24.36 -14.19
C GLY A 342 -18.07 -23.82 -12.98
N ARG A 343 -18.51 -22.56 -13.06
CA ARG A 343 -19.25 -21.82 -12.03
C ARG A 343 -20.76 -21.89 -12.28
N SER A 344 -21.54 -21.38 -11.32
CA SER A 344 -23.01 -21.33 -11.35
C SER A 344 -23.48 -19.87 -11.39
N PRO A 345 -24.64 -19.55 -11.98
CA PRO A 345 -25.18 -18.19 -11.97
C PRO A 345 -25.29 -17.57 -10.56
N VAL A 346 -25.42 -18.40 -9.52
CA VAL A 346 -25.41 -17.94 -8.11
C VAL A 346 -24.18 -17.10 -7.77
N THR A 347 -23.06 -17.30 -8.48
CA THR A 347 -21.82 -16.53 -8.33
C THR A 347 -22.03 -15.03 -8.53
N PHE A 348 -22.94 -14.61 -9.43
CA PHE A 348 -23.27 -13.19 -9.60
C PHE A 348 -23.91 -12.56 -8.35
N GLY A 349 -24.60 -13.36 -7.52
CA GLY A 349 -25.23 -12.90 -6.29
C GLY A 349 -24.26 -12.69 -5.11
N PHE A 350 -23.00 -13.07 -5.28
CA PHE A 350 -21.92 -12.77 -4.33
C PHE A 350 -21.04 -11.57 -4.76
N GLY A 351 -21.33 -10.98 -5.93
CA GLY A 351 -20.59 -9.86 -6.53
C GLY A 351 -19.40 -10.30 -7.41
N LEU A 352 -19.29 -9.73 -8.62
CA LEU A 352 -18.07 -9.75 -9.46
C LEU A 352 -17.50 -8.32 -9.59
N PRO A 353 -16.70 -7.88 -8.61
CA PRO A 353 -15.54 -6.99 -8.88
C PRO A 353 -14.22 -7.38 -8.16
N SER A 354 -14.17 -8.49 -7.41
CA SER A 354 -12.97 -8.91 -6.64
C SER A 354 -11.94 -9.74 -7.42
N ASP A 355 -12.31 -10.30 -8.58
CA ASP A 355 -11.41 -11.16 -9.37
C ASP A 355 -10.45 -10.37 -10.26
N ILE A 356 -10.83 -9.16 -10.70
CA ILE A 356 -9.95 -8.28 -11.49
C ILE A 356 -8.80 -7.77 -10.63
N GLU A 357 -9.08 -7.27 -9.42
CA GLU A 357 -8.03 -6.78 -8.51
C GLU A 357 -7.10 -7.91 -8.04
N ARG A 358 -7.63 -9.11 -7.81
CA ARG A 358 -6.83 -10.31 -7.54
C ARG A 358 -5.96 -10.72 -8.73
N ALA A 359 -6.53 -10.70 -9.93
CA ALA A 359 -5.80 -10.99 -11.17
C ALA A 359 -4.72 -9.95 -11.44
N ASP A 360 -5.00 -8.67 -11.19
CA ASP A 360 -4.04 -7.58 -11.32
C ASP A 360 -2.95 -7.68 -10.25
N ALA A 361 -3.28 -8.07 -9.02
CA ALA A 361 -2.27 -8.39 -8.02
C ALA A 361 -1.36 -9.55 -8.47
N PHE A 362 -1.93 -10.63 -9.03
CA PHE A 362 -1.15 -11.74 -9.59
C PHE A 362 -0.26 -11.34 -10.78
N ARG A 363 -0.64 -10.28 -11.52
CA ARG A 363 0.16 -9.72 -12.62
C ARG A 363 1.22 -8.72 -12.15
N ARG A 364 0.92 -7.94 -11.11
CA ARG A 364 1.80 -6.91 -10.56
C ARG A 364 2.95 -7.49 -9.74
N PHE A 365 2.70 -8.54 -8.95
CA PHE A 365 3.71 -9.11 -8.08
C PHE A 365 4.30 -10.39 -8.66
N VAL A 366 5.63 -10.42 -8.76
CA VAL A 366 6.38 -11.58 -9.26
C VAL A 366 7.01 -12.32 -8.09
N ARG A 367 6.70 -13.62 -7.98
CA ARG A 367 7.32 -14.51 -7.00
C ARG A 367 8.67 -15.02 -7.49
N VAL A 368 9.73 -14.74 -6.74
CA VAL A 368 11.07 -15.27 -6.95
C VAL A 368 11.32 -16.37 -5.92
N SER A 369 11.68 -17.57 -6.39
CA SER A 369 11.66 -18.78 -5.53
C SER A 369 13.00 -19.12 -4.88
N THR A 370 14.12 -18.50 -5.29
CA THR A 370 15.46 -18.80 -4.76
C THR A 370 16.25 -17.51 -4.46
N PRO A 371 17.09 -17.49 -3.40
CA PRO A 371 17.35 -18.57 -2.42
C PRO A 371 16.21 -18.76 -1.39
N ASN A 372 15.37 -17.75 -1.20
CA ASN A 372 14.16 -17.80 -0.39
C ASN A 372 13.00 -17.19 -1.20
N VAL A 373 11.75 -17.50 -0.84
CA VAL A 373 10.60 -16.87 -1.49
C VAL A 373 10.61 -15.37 -1.20
N ARG A 374 10.61 -14.59 -2.26
CA ARG A 374 10.52 -13.13 -2.27
C ARG A 374 9.50 -12.68 -3.31
N TYR A 375 8.96 -11.50 -3.11
CA TYR A 375 8.05 -10.87 -4.06
C TYR A 375 8.64 -9.54 -4.52
N TYR A 376 8.49 -9.26 -5.80
CA TYR A 376 8.85 -7.98 -6.39
C TYR A 376 7.61 -7.34 -6.97
N ASP A 377 7.39 -6.08 -6.61
CA ASP A 377 6.35 -5.24 -7.20
C ASP A 377 6.84 -4.72 -8.55
N LEU A 378 6.14 -5.03 -9.63
CA LEU A 378 6.52 -4.56 -10.97
C LEU A 378 6.20 -3.08 -11.18
N ASP A 379 5.24 -2.51 -10.47
CA ASP A 379 4.87 -1.09 -10.62
C ASP A 379 5.88 -0.18 -9.94
N HIS A 380 6.51 -0.67 -8.86
CA HIS A 380 7.50 0.06 -8.06
C HIS A 380 8.82 -0.71 -7.98
N LEU A 381 9.20 -1.37 -9.09
CA LEU A 381 10.35 -2.25 -9.10
C LEU A 381 11.62 -1.48 -8.76
N ASN A 382 12.15 -1.77 -7.57
CA ASN A 382 13.46 -1.32 -7.14
C ASN A 382 14.17 -2.54 -6.53
N ARG A 383 15.44 -2.72 -6.91
CA ARG A 383 16.30 -3.83 -6.49
C ARG A 383 16.47 -3.98 -4.98
N THR A 384 16.28 -2.92 -4.19
CA THR A 384 16.41 -2.96 -2.73
C THR A 384 15.09 -3.30 -2.03
N THR A 385 13.99 -3.30 -2.76
CA THR A 385 12.63 -3.38 -2.21
C THR A 385 12.02 -4.76 -2.49
N GLU A 386 12.77 -5.82 -2.19
CA GLU A 386 12.19 -7.17 -2.14
C GLU A 386 11.22 -7.28 -0.96
N LEU A 387 10.03 -7.84 -1.21
CA LEU A 387 9.04 -8.08 -0.18
C LEU A 387 9.17 -9.49 0.36
N LEU A 388 9.21 -9.60 1.69
CA LEU A 388 9.02 -10.87 2.39
C LEU A 388 7.55 -11.31 2.30
N PRO A 389 7.24 -12.61 2.52
CA PRO A 389 5.87 -13.10 2.61
C PRO A 389 4.93 -12.23 3.47
N ASP A 390 5.34 -11.91 4.69
CA ASP A 390 4.52 -11.11 5.63
C ASP A 390 4.32 -9.67 5.12
N SER A 391 5.30 -9.12 4.40
CA SER A 391 5.20 -7.80 3.78
C SER A 391 4.23 -7.82 2.60
N LEU A 392 4.19 -8.89 1.81
CA LEU A 392 3.17 -9.06 0.77
C LEU A 392 1.77 -9.20 1.38
N ASP A 393 1.63 -9.95 2.47
CA ASP A 393 0.36 -10.09 3.19
C ASP A 393 -0.11 -8.74 3.75
N SER A 394 0.82 -7.90 4.20
CA SER A 394 0.49 -6.54 4.64
C SER A 394 0.06 -5.64 3.48
N GLU A 395 0.69 -5.79 2.31
CA GLU A 395 0.48 -4.93 1.14
C GLU A 395 -0.83 -5.25 0.40
N VAL A 396 -1.06 -6.52 0.06
CA VAL A 396 -2.21 -6.97 -0.75
C VAL A 396 -3.07 -8.02 -0.06
N GLY A 397 -2.85 -8.32 1.22
CA GLY A 397 -3.64 -9.31 1.96
C GLY A 397 -5.14 -8.99 2.01
N TYR A 398 -5.54 -7.71 1.92
CA TYR A 398 -6.95 -7.33 1.86
C TYR A 398 -7.69 -7.94 0.65
N LEU A 399 -6.97 -8.27 -0.44
CA LEU A 399 -7.53 -8.97 -1.60
C LEU A 399 -7.69 -10.48 -1.35
N PHE A 400 -6.94 -11.05 -0.41
CA PHE A 400 -6.79 -12.49 -0.19
C PHE A 400 -7.07 -12.91 1.27
N ASP A 401 -8.01 -12.24 1.95
CA ASP A 401 -8.43 -12.53 3.33
C ASP A 401 -7.25 -12.57 4.34
N GLY A 402 -6.30 -11.66 4.16
CA GLY A 402 -5.08 -11.54 4.95
C GLY A 402 -4.02 -12.61 4.64
N LYS A 403 -4.19 -13.40 3.56
CA LYS A 403 -3.32 -14.53 3.20
C LYS A 403 -2.88 -14.46 1.73
N ALA A 404 -2.39 -13.31 1.29
CA ALA A 404 -1.87 -13.12 -0.06
C ALA A 404 -0.73 -14.10 -0.36
N HIS A 405 0.23 -14.29 0.54
CA HIS A 405 1.32 -15.23 0.34
C HIS A 405 0.82 -16.64 0.00
N ALA A 406 -0.14 -17.15 0.77
CA ALA A 406 -0.72 -18.46 0.53
C ALA A 406 -1.47 -18.51 -0.82
N ALA A 407 -2.18 -17.43 -1.19
CA ALA A 407 -2.88 -17.33 -2.46
C ALA A 407 -1.91 -17.31 -3.66
N PHE A 408 -0.82 -16.56 -3.60
CA PHE A 408 0.24 -16.53 -4.62
C PHE A 408 1.03 -17.84 -4.71
N MET A 409 1.12 -18.59 -3.61
CA MET A 409 1.71 -19.92 -3.62
C MET A 409 0.85 -20.95 -4.34
N ALA A 410 -0.47 -20.88 -4.13
CA ALA A 410 -1.44 -21.82 -4.67
C ALA A 410 -1.93 -21.50 -6.09
N SER A 411 -1.94 -20.22 -6.48
CA SER A 411 -2.51 -19.80 -7.76
C SER A 411 -1.61 -20.13 -8.96
N PRO A 412 -2.14 -20.73 -10.03
CA PRO A 412 -1.42 -20.90 -11.30
C PRO A 412 -1.28 -19.59 -12.09
N GLU A 413 -2.09 -18.58 -11.79
CA GLU A 413 -2.09 -17.27 -12.45
C GLU A 413 -0.99 -16.34 -11.90
N ALA A 414 -0.53 -16.61 -10.68
CA ALA A 414 0.55 -15.86 -10.05
C ALA A 414 1.85 -16.00 -10.84
N GLN A 415 2.42 -14.86 -11.23
CA GLN A 415 3.69 -14.84 -11.94
C GLN A 415 4.82 -15.37 -11.05
N ARG A 416 5.61 -16.29 -11.59
CA ARG A 416 6.71 -16.93 -10.85
C ARG A 416 7.94 -17.12 -11.71
N VAL A 417 9.09 -16.83 -11.11
CA VAL A 417 10.40 -17.05 -11.70
C VAL A 417 11.31 -17.72 -10.67
N ARG A 418 12.44 -18.25 -11.15
CA ARG A 418 13.42 -18.89 -10.26
C ARG A 418 14.34 -17.86 -9.62
N LEU A 419 14.84 -16.91 -10.41
CA LEU A 419 15.84 -15.93 -10.00
C LEU A 419 15.38 -14.51 -10.36
N ALA A 420 15.89 -13.53 -9.62
CA ALA A 420 15.93 -12.15 -10.06
C ALA A 420 17.38 -11.81 -10.43
N LEU A 421 17.62 -11.34 -11.66
CA LEU A 421 18.94 -11.05 -12.19
C LEU A 421 18.96 -9.66 -12.81
N TYR A 422 20.08 -8.97 -12.70
CA TYR A 422 20.31 -7.72 -13.42
C TYR A 422 20.83 -8.00 -14.83
N LEU A 423 19.96 -7.84 -15.83
CA LEU A 423 20.23 -8.14 -17.24
C LEU A 423 20.13 -6.86 -18.07
N PRO A 424 21.15 -5.99 -18.03
CA PRO A 424 21.15 -4.75 -18.77
C PRO A 424 21.08 -4.99 -20.29
N GLY A 425 20.32 -4.12 -20.98
CA GLY A 425 20.06 -4.23 -22.42
C GLY A 425 18.98 -5.23 -22.82
N ASN A 426 18.37 -5.93 -21.85
CA ASN A 426 17.21 -6.78 -22.10
C ASN A 426 15.92 -6.08 -21.65
N ASP A 427 15.12 -5.62 -22.61
CA ASP A 427 13.88 -4.91 -22.28
C ASP A 427 12.77 -5.82 -21.71
N ALA A 428 12.92 -7.14 -21.82
CA ALA A 428 11.94 -8.08 -21.29
C ALA A 428 12.05 -8.19 -19.76
N ARG A 429 11.00 -7.75 -19.06
CA ARG A 429 10.90 -7.83 -17.60
C ARG A 429 10.93 -9.28 -17.09
N LEU A 430 10.18 -10.16 -17.74
CA LEU A 430 10.20 -11.60 -17.49
C LEU A 430 10.88 -12.27 -18.68
N THR A 431 11.98 -12.95 -18.42
CA THR A 431 12.79 -13.57 -19.47
C THR A 431 13.34 -14.92 -18.99
N LYS A 432 14.22 -15.53 -19.79
CA LYS A 432 14.93 -16.76 -19.44
C LYS A 432 16.43 -16.58 -19.61
N THR A 433 17.21 -17.25 -18.78
CA THR A 433 18.65 -17.42 -19.04
C THR A 433 18.87 -18.25 -20.30
N ASN A 434 20.11 -18.30 -20.79
CA ASN A 434 20.50 -19.16 -21.91
C ASN A 434 20.15 -20.64 -21.67
N ASP A 435 20.17 -21.09 -20.42
CA ASP A 435 19.81 -22.46 -20.00
C ASP A 435 18.30 -22.64 -19.77
N GLY A 436 17.47 -21.66 -20.15
CA GLY A 436 16.01 -21.73 -20.07
C GLY A 436 15.42 -21.47 -18.68
N VAL A 437 16.23 -21.03 -17.71
CA VAL A 437 15.76 -20.73 -16.35
C VAL A 437 14.94 -19.44 -16.37
N PRO A 438 13.68 -19.42 -15.90
CA PRO A 438 12.86 -18.20 -15.87
C PRO A 438 13.39 -17.23 -14.83
N VAL A 439 13.53 -15.96 -15.23
CA VAL A 439 14.11 -14.89 -14.41
C VAL A 439 13.33 -13.59 -14.53
N LEU A 440 13.31 -12.84 -13.43
CA LEU A 440 12.90 -11.44 -13.39
C LEU A 440 14.13 -10.59 -13.69
N ASN A 441 14.06 -9.77 -14.74
CA ASN A 441 15.09 -8.77 -14.99
C ASN A 441 14.93 -7.61 -14.00
N LEU A 442 16.01 -7.21 -13.33
CA LEU A 442 16.06 -6.07 -12.41
C LEU A 442 16.55 -4.77 -13.07
N TRP A 443 17.09 -4.84 -14.28
CA TRP A 443 17.51 -3.66 -15.02
C TRP A 443 16.31 -2.83 -15.48
N THR A 444 16.42 -1.51 -15.41
CA THR A 444 15.45 -0.57 -15.98
C THR A 444 16.15 0.26 -17.06
N PRO A 445 15.56 0.46 -18.25
CA PRO A 445 16.15 1.34 -19.24
C PRO A 445 16.15 2.80 -18.73
N SER A 446 16.99 3.64 -19.34
CA SER A 446 17.00 5.07 -19.04
C SER A 446 15.59 5.66 -19.19
N PRO A 447 15.11 6.49 -18.24
CA PRO A 447 13.80 7.13 -18.35
C PRO A 447 13.80 8.26 -19.39
N LEU A 448 14.98 8.66 -19.89
CA LEU A 448 15.14 9.77 -20.82
C LEU A 448 15.07 9.27 -22.27
N GLN A 449 14.36 10.03 -23.11
CA GLN A 449 14.33 9.78 -24.54
C GLN A 449 15.43 10.58 -25.26
N PRO A 450 16.23 9.95 -26.13
CA PRO A 450 17.29 10.64 -26.86
C PRO A 450 16.70 11.63 -27.87
N ALA A 451 17.16 12.88 -27.83
CA ALA A 451 16.76 13.93 -28.75
C ALA A 451 18.00 14.64 -29.34
N LYS A 452 17.94 15.00 -30.62
CA LYS A 452 18.98 15.83 -31.25
C LYS A 452 18.80 17.27 -30.77
N GLY A 453 19.90 17.92 -30.38
CA GLY A 453 19.86 19.32 -29.97
C GLY A 453 21.20 19.85 -29.45
N GLU A 454 21.25 21.17 -29.29
CA GLU A 454 22.33 21.87 -28.60
C GLU A 454 22.13 21.76 -27.07
N TRP A 455 23.23 21.67 -26.33
CA TRP A 455 23.24 21.53 -24.88
C TRP A 455 24.20 22.55 -24.23
N PRO A 456 24.03 23.86 -24.47
CA PRO A 456 25.03 24.88 -24.18
C PRO A 456 25.36 25.00 -22.69
N VAL A 457 24.39 24.74 -21.80
CA VAL A 457 24.59 24.79 -20.34
C VAL A 457 25.48 23.65 -19.87
N VAL A 458 25.17 22.43 -20.29
CA VAL A 458 25.98 21.24 -19.96
C VAL A 458 27.36 21.35 -20.61
N ARG A 459 27.45 21.89 -21.84
CA ARG A 459 28.71 22.10 -22.57
C ARG A 459 29.62 23.02 -21.79
N ARG A 460 29.11 24.18 -21.40
CA ARG A 460 29.84 25.13 -20.56
C ARG A 460 30.30 24.51 -19.23
N HIS A 461 29.47 23.70 -18.59
CA HIS A 461 29.85 23.03 -17.35
C HIS A 461 31.01 22.05 -17.54
N LEU A 462 30.98 21.24 -18.60
CA LEU A 462 32.07 20.33 -18.94
C LEU A 462 33.34 21.09 -19.36
N ASP A 463 33.23 22.16 -20.15
CA ASP A 463 34.37 22.98 -20.56
C ASP A 463 35.10 23.60 -19.34
N LEU A 464 34.36 23.96 -18.29
CA LEU A 464 34.94 24.47 -17.05
C LEU A 464 35.63 23.36 -16.24
N LEU A 465 34.98 22.18 -16.12
CA LEU A 465 35.51 21.03 -15.39
C LEU A 465 36.77 20.46 -16.03
N PHE A 466 36.85 20.48 -17.36
CA PHE A 466 37.95 19.93 -18.15
C PHE A 466 38.77 21.05 -18.82
N SER A 467 39.04 22.12 -18.07
CA SER A 467 39.73 23.32 -18.54
C SER A 467 41.26 23.20 -18.60
N ASP A 468 41.83 22.04 -18.20
CA ASP A 468 43.26 21.80 -18.29
C ASP A 468 43.74 21.90 -19.75
N PRO A 469 44.69 22.79 -20.07
CA PRO A 469 45.14 23.01 -21.45
C PRO A 469 46.00 21.87 -22.01
N SER A 470 46.50 20.97 -21.16
CA SER A 470 47.36 19.86 -21.58
C SER A 470 46.57 18.66 -22.09
N ASP A 471 45.55 18.22 -21.34
CA ASP A 471 44.79 17.01 -21.64
C ASP A 471 43.26 17.14 -21.43
N GLY A 472 42.77 18.29 -20.97
CA GLY A 472 41.36 18.48 -20.61
C GLY A 472 40.39 18.19 -21.77
N THR A 473 40.71 18.65 -22.99
CA THR A 473 39.88 18.36 -24.17
C THR A 473 39.84 16.86 -24.51
N ILE A 474 40.94 16.14 -24.31
CA ILE A 474 41.01 14.69 -24.55
C ILE A 474 40.18 13.94 -23.50
N ALA A 475 40.34 14.29 -22.22
CA ALA A 475 39.59 13.70 -21.12
C ALA A 475 38.07 13.95 -21.24
N TYR A 476 37.70 15.15 -21.66
CA TYR A 476 36.32 15.54 -21.97
C TYR A 476 35.73 14.70 -23.10
N GLY A 477 36.41 14.60 -24.25
CA GLY A 477 35.93 13.78 -25.37
C GLY A 477 35.75 12.32 -24.98
N HIS A 478 36.75 11.75 -24.28
CA HIS A 478 36.69 10.38 -23.78
C HIS A 478 35.53 10.17 -22.80
N LEU A 479 35.22 11.15 -21.95
CA LEU A 479 34.08 11.07 -21.02
C LEU A 479 32.77 10.94 -21.79
N LEU A 480 32.58 11.75 -22.84
CA LEU A 480 31.38 11.67 -23.68
C LEU A 480 31.29 10.32 -24.39
N ASP A 481 32.40 9.79 -24.91
CA ASP A 481 32.44 8.48 -25.54
C ASP A 481 32.03 7.37 -24.55
N CYS A 482 32.54 7.41 -23.32
CA CYS A 482 32.20 6.45 -22.28
C CYS A 482 30.72 6.54 -21.86
N LEU A 483 30.20 7.76 -21.66
CA LEU A 483 28.79 7.97 -21.33
C LEU A 483 27.88 7.50 -22.47
N SER A 484 28.22 7.83 -23.71
CA SER A 484 27.50 7.36 -24.90
C SER A 484 27.51 5.84 -24.99
N PHE A 485 28.68 5.22 -24.80
CA PHE A 485 28.85 3.77 -24.86
C PHE A 485 28.00 3.07 -23.79
N MET A 486 28.02 3.53 -22.54
CA MET A 486 27.21 2.94 -21.47
C MET A 486 25.71 2.99 -21.73
N LEU A 487 25.22 4.05 -22.38
CA LEU A 487 23.81 4.20 -22.74
C LEU A 487 23.42 3.33 -23.94
N GLN A 488 24.32 3.17 -24.91
CA GLN A 488 24.08 2.40 -26.14
C GLN A 488 24.31 0.89 -25.97
N HIS A 489 25.19 0.51 -25.05
CA HIS A 489 25.59 -0.87 -24.78
C HIS A 489 25.44 -1.20 -23.28
N PRO A 490 24.22 -1.10 -22.72
CA PRO A 490 23.96 -1.43 -21.32
C PRO A 490 24.33 -2.90 -21.07
N GLY A 491 25.39 -3.14 -20.30
CA GLY A 491 25.90 -4.48 -19.97
C GLY A 491 27.32 -4.76 -20.46
N GLU A 492 27.84 -3.94 -21.39
CA GLU A 492 29.23 -4.01 -21.79
C GLU A 492 30.11 -3.20 -20.84
N LYS A 493 31.07 -3.88 -20.22
CA LYS A 493 31.88 -3.29 -19.14
C LYS A 493 33.04 -2.48 -19.68
N ILE A 494 33.08 -1.19 -19.33
CA ILE A 494 34.26 -0.35 -19.49
C ILE A 494 35.28 -0.73 -18.40
N ARG A 495 36.46 -1.23 -18.81
CA ARG A 495 37.47 -1.81 -17.90
C ARG A 495 38.46 -0.80 -17.32
N HIS A 496 38.06 0.46 -17.22
CA HIS A 496 38.81 1.51 -16.55
C HIS A 496 37.83 2.46 -15.85
N ALA A 497 38.32 3.24 -14.88
CA ALA A 497 37.52 4.21 -14.13
C ALA A 497 38.01 5.63 -14.35
N TYR A 498 37.09 6.58 -14.19
CA TYR A 498 37.40 7.99 -14.08
C TYR A 498 37.73 8.35 -12.63
N LEU A 499 38.84 9.05 -12.44
CA LEU A 499 39.18 9.69 -11.18
C LEU A 499 39.05 11.20 -11.36
N LEU A 500 38.06 11.80 -10.70
CA LEU A 500 37.83 13.24 -10.73
C LEU A 500 38.44 13.91 -9.49
N GLY A 501 39.69 14.34 -9.63
CA GLY A 501 40.40 15.14 -8.63
C GLY A 501 40.27 16.64 -8.89
N SER A 502 40.25 17.45 -7.83
CA SER A 502 40.40 18.91 -7.95
C SER A 502 41.12 19.47 -6.73
N ALA A 503 41.93 20.51 -6.94
CA ALA A 503 42.58 21.24 -5.83
C ALA A 503 41.57 22.09 -5.04
N GLU A 504 40.52 22.56 -5.70
CA GLU A 504 39.46 23.38 -5.13
C GLU A 504 38.17 22.59 -4.95
N GLN A 505 37.40 22.93 -3.92
CA GLN A 505 36.06 22.39 -3.72
C GLN A 505 35.01 23.17 -4.53
N GLN A 506 33.81 22.60 -4.69
CA GLN A 506 32.65 23.26 -5.32
C GLN A 506 32.80 23.63 -6.81
N ILE A 507 33.69 22.97 -7.54
CA ILE A 507 33.86 23.20 -9.00
C ILE A 507 32.79 22.54 -9.88
N GLY A 508 31.78 21.89 -9.31
CA GLY A 508 30.69 21.24 -10.06
C GLY A 508 30.78 19.71 -10.24
N LYS A 509 31.77 19.03 -9.62
CA LYS A 509 31.90 17.55 -9.69
C LYS A 509 30.60 16.84 -9.31
N GLY A 510 29.99 17.19 -8.18
CA GLY A 510 28.71 16.59 -7.75
C GLY A 510 27.59 16.81 -8.77
N GLN A 511 27.53 17.99 -9.40
CA GLN A 511 26.52 18.28 -10.43
C GLN A 511 26.71 17.41 -11.68
N LEU A 512 27.95 17.09 -12.05
CA LEU A 512 28.23 16.14 -13.11
C LEU A 512 27.76 14.72 -12.72
N LEU A 513 28.01 14.29 -11.49
CA LEU A 513 27.53 12.99 -11.00
C LEU A 513 26.00 12.92 -11.04
N GLU A 514 25.29 13.94 -10.57
CA GLU A 514 23.82 14.02 -10.60
C GLU A 514 23.27 13.97 -12.03
N LEU A 515 23.94 14.62 -12.99
CA LEU A 515 23.57 14.52 -14.41
C LEU A 515 23.70 13.08 -14.92
N ILE A 516 24.81 12.41 -14.60
CA ILE A 516 25.05 11.02 -15.03
C ILE A 516 24.05 10.06 -14.36
N LYS A 517 23.72 10.27 -13.08
CA LYS A 517 22.67 9.52 -12.37
C LYS A 517 21.32 9.64 -13.08
N GLN A 518 20.93 10.84 -13.50
CA GLN A 518 19.70 11.05 -14.27
C GLN A 518 19.73 10.37 -15.64
N LEU A 519 20.89 10.37 -16.32
CA LEU A 519 21.05 9.69 -17.61
C LEU A 519 20.88 8.17 -17.49
N LEU A 520 21.45 7.56 -16.45
CA LEU A 520 21.36 6.12 -16.23
C LEU A 520 20.01 5.70 -15.63
N GLY A 521 19.35 6.57 -14.86
CA GLY A 521 18.16 6.23 -14.10
C GLY A 521 18.49 5.67 -12.70
N PRO A 522 17.51 5.72 -11.78
CA PRO A 522 17.73 5.49 -10.34
C PRO A 522 18.22 4.07 -10.01
N ASP A 523 17.88 3.07 -10.84
CA ASP A 523 18.21 1.67 -10.56
C ASP A 523 19.51 1.21 -11.22
N ASN A 524 20.27 2.09 -11.89
CA ASN A 524 21.46 1.68 -12.64
C ASN A 524 22.78 2.20 -12.07
N HIS A 525 22.74 3.01 -11.01
CA HIS A 525 23.94 3.56 -10.38
C HIS A 525 24.02 3.34 -8.85
N GLN A 526 25.27 3.14 -8.38
CA GLN A 526 25.79 3.11 -7.00
C GLN A 526 26.35 4.43 -6.51
N THR A 527 26.02 4.98 -5.34
CA THR A 527 27.03 5.79 -4.61
C THR A 527 27.51 5.04 -3.37
N ILE A 528 28.83 4.92 -3.22
CA ILE A 528 29.48 4.26 -2.07
C ILE A 528 30.60 5.16 -1.53
N GLU A 529 30.89 5.01 -0.25
CA GLU A 529 32.03 5.66 0.37
C GLU A 529 33.30 4.86 0.07
N GLY A 530 34.44 5.53 0.05
CA GLY A 530 35.75 4.89 -0.13
C GLY A 530 36.06 3.77 0.86
N GLU A 531 35.52 3.86 2.08
CA GLU A 531 35.72 2.89 3.15
C GLU A 531 34.96 1.57 2.89
N ASP A 532 33.91 1.59 2.06
CA ASP A 532 33.15 0.42 1.65
C ASP A 532 33.99 -0.56 0.81
N PHE A 533 35.17 -0.13 0.31
CA PHE A 533 36.21 -0.97 -0.30
C PHE A 533 36.92 -1.88 0.72
N GLY A 534 36.17 -2.55 1.55
CA GLY A 534 36.67 -3.20 2.75
C GLY A 534 35.92 -4.47 3.03
N GLU A 535 34.62 -4.37 2.84
CA GLU A 535 33.69 -5.12 3.63
C GLU A 535 33.45 -6.53 3.09
N LYS A 536 33.14 -7.41 4.05
CA LYS A 536 32.71 -8.77 3.76
C LYS A 536 31.38 -8.74 2.98
N PHE A 537 30.44 -7.90 3.39
CA PHE A 537 29.15 -7.73 2.71
C PHE A 537 29.27 -6.69 1.60
N ASN A 538 29.10 -7.12 0.35
CA ASN A 538 29.47 -6.30 -0.81
C ASN A 538 28.35 -6.21 -1.86
N ALA A 539 27.13 -6.67 -1.52
CA ALA A 539 25.98 -6.65 -2.42
C ALA A 539 25.60 -5.24 -2.93
N HIS A 540 25.89 -4.20 -2.16
CA HIS A 540 25.66 -2.81 -2.56
C HIS A 540 26.60 -2.33 -3.68
N THR A 541 27.59 -3.14 -4.10
CA THR A 541 28.55 -2.80 -5.17
C THR A 541 28.43 -3.69 -6.42
N ALA A 542 27.39 -4.52 -6.50
CA ALA A 542 27.16 -5.43 -7.64
C ALA A 542 25.83 -5.11 -8.32
N ASP A 543 25.70 -5.46 -9.60
CA ASP A 543 24.48 -5.26 -10.38
C ASP A 543 24.12 -3.77 -10.64
N TYR A 544 25.13 -3.01 -11.06
CA TYR A 544 25.04 -1.61 -11.47
C TYR A 544 25.79 -1.37 -12.78
N GLN A 545 25.30 -0.45 -13.61
CA GLN A 545 26.06 0.04 -14.76
C GLN A 545 27.21 0.95 -14.33
N LEU A 546 27.02 1.75 -13.27
CA LEU A 546 28.06 2.67 -12.79
C LEU A 546 28.10 2.75 -11.25
N LEU A 547 29.30 2.70 -10.69
CA LEU A 547 29.55 2.92 -9.27
C LEU A 547 30.31 4.24 -9.09
N PHE A 548 29.73 5.13 -8.30
CA PHE A 548 30.37 6.35 -7.81
C PHE A 548 31.00 6.06 -6.47
N VAL A 549 32.30 6.33 -6.38
CA VAL A 549 33.07 6.19 -5.15
C VAL A 549 33.39 7.59 -4.66
N GLU A 550 32.77 7.97 -3.55
CA GLU A 550 33.05 9.24 -2.89
C GLU A 550 34.26 9.04 -1.98
N GLU A 551 35.32 9.78 -2.31
CA GLU A 551 36.64 9.75 -1.65
C GLU A 551 37.37 8.40 -1.70
N LEU A 552 38.69 8.42 -1.91
CA LEU A 552 39.50 7.20 -1.88
C LEU A 552 40.39 7.21 -0.62
N PRO A 553 40.30 6.21 0.27
CA PRO A 553 41.08 6.21 1.50
C PRO A 553 42.56 6.09 1.21
N LEU A 554 43.38 6.94 1.84
CA LEU A 554 44.84 6.92 1.69
C LEU A 554 45.54 5.95 2.67
N SER A 555 44.80 5.41 3.65
CA SER A 555 45.33 4.60 4.76
C SER A 555 45.61 3.13 4.40
N ASN A 556 45.01 2.58 3.32
CA ASN A 556 45.22 1.19 2.87
C ASN A 556 45.36 1.05 1.33
N LYS A 557 46.34 1.76 0.75
CA LYS A 557 46.51 1.90 -0.71
C LYS A 557 46.60 0.56 -1.46
N LEU A 558 47.35 -0.41 -0.94
CA LEU A 558 47.61 -1.68 -1.65
C LEU A 558 46.38 -2.60 -1.69
N GLY A 559 45.63 -2.66 -0.57
CA GLY A 559 44.39 -3.45 -0.49
C GLY A 559 43.29 -2.88 -1.37
N ILE A 560 43.11 -1.56 -1.36
CA ILE A 560 42.14 -0.85 -2.20
C ILE A 560 42.50 -1.00 -3.69
N TYR A 561 43.78 -0.85 -4.04
CA TYR A 561 44.26 -1.04 -5.42
C TYR A 561 43.87 -2.42 -5.97
N ASN A 562 44.13 -3.50 -5.23
CA ASN A 562 43.80 -4.84 -5.68
C ASN A 562 42.30 -5.02 -5.88
N LYS A 563 41.46 -4.45 -5.00
CA LYS A 563 39.99 -4.53 -5.11
C LYS A 563 39.46 -3.74 -6.31
N ILE A 564 39.93 -2.50 -6.50
CA ILE A 564 39.56 -1.68 -7.65
C ILE A 564 39.99 -2.39 -8.94
N LYS A 565 41.21 -2.93 -8.98
CA LYS A 565 41.70 -3.69 -10.14
C LYS A 565 40.75 -4.84 -10.47
N THR A 566 40.42 -5.69 -9.51
CA THR A 566 39.47 -6.79 -9.70
C THR A 566 38.10 -6.28 -10.17
N LEU A 567 37.58 -5.21 -9.56
CA LEU A 567 36.31 -4.60 -9.95
C LEU A 567 36.31 -4.05 -11.37
N LEU A 568 37.43 -3.56 -11.88
CA LEU A 568 37.55 -3.05 -13.25
C LEU A 568 37.76 -4.18 -14.27
N THR A 569 38.56 -5.19 -13.93
CA THR A 569 38.98 -6.23 -14.90
C THR A 569 38.02 -7.41 -14.98
N GLU A 570 37.48 -7.85 -13.84
CA GLU A 570 36.64 -9.04 -13.77
C GLU A 570 35.22 -8.76 -14.25
N ARG A 571 34.65 -9.74 -14.95
CA ARG A 571 33.24 -9.70 -15.35
C ARG A 571 32.34 -10.01 -14.16
N ASP A 572 32.69 -11.04 -13.41
CA ASP A 572 31.88 -11.58 -12.31
C ASP A 572 32.55 -11.29 -10.97
N LYS A 573 31.73 -11.08 -9.94
CA LYS A 573 32.18 -10.84 -8.57
C LYS A 573 31.37 -11.72 -7.62
N LEU A 574 32.04 -12.29 -6.62
CA LEU A 574 31.36 -12.99 -5.54
C LEU A 574 30.61 -11.97 -4.67
N VAL A 575 29.29 -12.17 -4.52
CA VAL A 575 28.42 -11.30 -3.73
C VAL A 575 28.05 -11.95 -2.40
N GLU A 576 28.36 -11.29 -1.30
CA GLU A 576 27.88 -11.66 0.05
C GLU A 576 26.83 -10.64 0.53
N LYS A 577 25.64 -11.13 0.86
CA LYS A 577 24.51 -10.34 1.38
C LYS A 577 24.46 -10.43 2.91
N LYS A 578 24.12 -9.33 3.58
CA LYS A 578 23.90 -9.29 5.04
C LYS A 578 22.54 -9.92 5.36
N GLY A 579 22.51 -10.97 6.18
CA GLY A 579 21.27 -11.58 6.66
C GLY A 579 20.63 -12.63 5.74
N CYS A 580 21.41 -13.36 4.95
CA CYS A 580 20.99 -14.66 4.40
C CYS A 580 21.26 -15.79 5.40
#